data_AF-A0A1V4W3N1-F1
#
_entry.id   AF-A0A1V4W3N1-F1
#
_cell.length_a   1.000
_cell.length_b   1.000
_cell.length_c   1.000
_cell.angle_alpha   90.00
_cell.angle_beta   90.00
_cell.angle_gamma   90.00
#
_symmetry.space_group_name_H-M   'P 1'
#
loop_
_entity.id
_entity.type
_entity.pdbx_description
1 polymer ?
#
loop_
_entity_poly.entity_id
_entity_poly.type
_entity_poly.pdbx_seq_one_letter_code
_entity_poly.pdbx_strand_id
1 'polypeptide(L)' 'MTIITGMTPNGQITIPRSTMKLLGLKAGCEVSIEIVNGSVVLKKIDEMVESKEDSLIFKAG' A
#
# COMPACT_ATOMS: atom_id res chain seq x y z
N MET A 1 1.17 -10.25 18.66
CA MET A 1 -0.22 -10.16 19.15
C MET A 1 -1.13 -10.31 17.94
N THR A 2 -2.00 -11.33 17.93
CA THR A 2 -2.95 -11.54 16.83
C THR A 2 -4.12 -10.58 17.01
N ILE A 3 -4.49 -9.83 15.97
CA ILE A 3 -5.63 -8.92 15.97
C ILE A 3 -6.75 -9.57 15.14
N ILE A 4 -7.92 -9.75 15.75
CA ILE A 4 -9.10 -10.29 15.09
C ILE A 4 -9.97 -9.12 14.65
N THR A 5 -10.30 -9.06 13.36
CA THR A 5 -11.14 -8.01 12.77
C THR A 5 -12.32 -8.67 12.06
N GLY A 6 -13.53 -8.16 12.28
CA GLY A 6 -14.70 -8.61 11.53
C GLY A 6 -14.72 -8.06 10.11
N MET A 7 -15.31 -8.83 9.19
CA MET A 7 -15.67 -8.34 7.86
C MET A 7 -17.04 -7.67 7.93
N THR A 8 -17.17 -6.49 7.32
CA THR A 8 -18.46 -5.82 7.20
C THR A 8 -19.35 -6.54 6.19
N PRO A 9 -20.68 -6.31 6.18
CA PRO A 9 -21.58 -6.89 5.17
C PRO A 9 -21.21 -6.54 3.72
N ASN A 10 -20.44 -5.47 3.53
CA ASN A 10 -19.96 -5.03 2.21
C ASN A 10 -18.63 -5.70 1.81
N GLY A 11 -18.16 -6.70 2.55
CA GLY A 11 -16.90 -7.38 2.28
C GLY A 11 -15.65 -6.58 2.65
N GLN A 12 -15.78 -5.52 3.46
CA GLN A 12 -14.64 -4.68 3.85
C GLN A 12 -14.05 -5.14 5.18
N ILE A 13 -12.72 -5.09 5.30
CA ILE A 13 -12.01 -5.38 6.55
C ILE A 13 -11.30 -4.12 7.01
N THR A 14 -11.48 -3.76 8.28
CA THR A 14 -10.77 -2.62 8.87
C THR A 14 -9.36 -3.02 9.25
N ILE A 15 -8.36 -2.39 8.63
CA ILE A 15 -6.96 -2.55 9.03
C ILE A 15 -6.72 -1.72 10.30
N PRO A 16 -6.24 -2.34 11.41
CA PRO A 16 -5.95 -1.62 12.64
C PRO A 16 -4.97 -0.46 12.44
N ARG A 17 -5.20 0.67 13.12
CA ARG A 17 -4.37 1.88 12.98
C ARG A 17 -2.90 1.63 13.32
N SER A 18 -2.60 0.71 14.23
CA SER A 18 -1.24 0.26 14.56
C SER A 18 -0.55 -0.38 13.35
N THR A 19 -1.22 -1.32 12.67
CA THR A 19 -0.73 -1.97 11.45
C THR A 19 -0.54 -0.96 10.32
N MET A 20 -1.49 -0.03 10.15
CA MET A 20 -1.35 1.04 9.16
C MET A 20 -0.11 1.89 9.39
N LYS A 21 0.13 2.34 10.64
CA LYS A 21 1.32 3.13 10.99
C LYS A 21 2.61 2.35 10.76
N LEU A 22 2.64 1.07 11.15
CA LEU A 22 3.81 0.21 11.00
C LEU A 22 4.20 0.01 9.53
N LEU A 23 3.21 -0.17 8.64
CA LEU A 23 3.42 -0.41 7.22
C LEU A 23 3.34 0.85 6.35
N GLY A 24 3.20 2.03 6.96
CA GLY A 24 3.06 3.30 6.25
C GLY A 24 1.82 3.38 5.34
N LEU A 25 0.76 2.62 5.64
CA LEU A 25 -0.49 2.63 4.89
C LEU A 25 -1.28 3.91 5.23
N LYS A 26 -1.76 4.60 4.20
CA LYS A 26 -2.62 5.79 4.30
C LYS A 26 -3.92 5.54 3.53
N ALA A 27 -4.92 6.38 3.78
CA ALA A 27 -6.12 6.38 2.94
C ALA A 27 -5.72 6.66 1.48
N GLY A 28 -6.28 5.89 0.55
CA GLY A 28 -5.95 5.97 -0.87
C GLY A 28 -4.71 5.18 -1.30
N CYS A 29 -4.02 4.46 -0.40
CA CYS A 29 -2.96 3.54 -0.83
C CYS A 29 -3.53 2.37 -1.62
N GLU A 30 -2.87 2.04 -2.73
CA GLU A 30 -3.13 0.81 -3.46
C GLU A 30 -2.46 -0.39 -2.78
N VAL A 31 -3.16 -1.52 -2.83
CA VAL A 31 -2.69 -2.79 -2.28
C VAL A 31 -2.99 -3.91 -3.26
N SER A 32 -2.04 -4.84 -3.43
CA SER A 32 -2.32 -6.11 -4.09
C SER A 32 -2.92 -7.10 -3.09
N ILE A 33 -3.87 -7.91 -3.54
CA ILE A 33 -4.53 -8.93 -2.74
C ILE A 33 -4.23 -10.28 -3.38
N GLU A 34 -3.66 -11.20 -2.61
CA GLU A 34 -3.33 -12.55 -3.03
C GLU A 34 -3.84 -13.58 -2.01
N ILE A 35 -4.17 -14.79 -2.48
CA ILE A 35 -4.52 -15.92 -1.61
C ILE A 35 -3.32 -16.88 -1.59
N VAL A 36 -2.73 -17.07 -0.42
CA VAL A 36 -1.57 -17.96 -0.21
C VAL A 36 -1.90 -18.92 0.92
N ASN A 37 -1.93 -20.22 0.63
CA ASN A 37 -2.20 -21.28 1.61
C ASN A 37 -3.49 -21.04 2.43
N GLY A 38 -4.56 -20.59 1.76
CA GLY A 38 -5.84 -20.28 2.40
C GLY A 38 -5.86 -18.98 3.21
N SER A 39 -4.77 -18.21 3.21
CA SER A 39 -4.68 -16.91 3.85
C SER A 39 -4.72 -15.77 2.82
N VAL A 40 -5.38 -14.67 3.16
CA VAL A 40 -5.35 -13.45 2.35
C VAL A 40 -4.13 -12.63 2.72
N VAL A 41 -3.26 -12.36 1.74
CA VAL A 41 -2.06 -11.55 1.89
C VAL A 41 -2.28 -10.22 1.18
N LEU A 42 -2.13 -9.12 1.92
CA LEU A 42 -2.17 -7.76 1.40
C LEU A 42 -0.74 -7.24 1.27
N LYS A 43 -0.34 -6.78 0.08
CA LYS A 43 0.96 -6.12 -0.12
C LYS A 43 0.73 -4.69 -0.58
N LYS A 44 1.46 -3.75 0.00
CA LYS A 44 1.45 -2.35 -0.46
C LYS A 44 2.06 -2.28 -1.86
N ILE A 45 1.42 -1.58 -2.76
CA ILE A 45 2.01 -1.25 -4.07
C ILE A 45 2.74 0.08 -3.87
N ASP A 46 4.07 0.04 -3.92
CA ASP A 46 4.86 1.26 -4.04
C ASP A 46 4.88 1.62 -5.52
N GLU A 47 4.26 2.73 -5.88
CA GLU A 47 4.54 3.37 -7.16
C GLU A 47 6.05 3.66 -7.15
N MET A 48 6.80 2.96 -7.99
CA MET A 48 8.14 3.43 -8.35
C MET A 48 7.94 4.81 -8.94
N VAL A 49 8.23 5.84 -8.13
CA VAL A 49 8.46 7.17 -8.68
C VAL A 49 9.65 6.98 -9.60
N GLU A 50 9.39 6.84 -10.89
CA GLU A 50 10.39 7.13 -11.91
C GLU A 50 10.96 8.48 -11.51
N SER A 51 12.20 8.44 -11.02
CA SER A 51 12.96 9.65 -10.83
C SER A 51 13.11 10.20 -12.24
N LYS A 52 12.20 11.09 -12.63
CA LYS A 52 12.43 11.99 -13.76
C LYS A 52 13.66 12.77 -13.35
N GLU A 53 14.83 12.26 -13.71
CA GLU A 53 16.01 13.07 -13.86
C GLU A 53 15.60 14.15 -14.86
N ASP A 54 15.18 15.30 -14.32
CA ASP A 54 15.07 16.52 -15.07
C ASP A 54 16.46 16.77 -15.63
N SER A 55 16.69 16.32 -16.87
CA SER A 55 17.83 16.72 -17.66
C SER A 55 17.67 18.23 -17.91
N LEU A 56 18.15 19.02 -16.94
CA LEU A 56 18.37 20.45 -17.05
C LEU A 56 19.46 20.67 -18.09
N ILE A 57 19.07 20.65 -19.37
CA ILE A 57 19.94 21.08 -20.45
C ILE A 57 19.99 22.61 -20.36
N PHE A 58 21.03 23.13 -19.71
CA PHE A 58 21.41 24.51 -19.86
C PHE A 58 21.90 24.72 -21.30
N LYS A 59 21.08 25.35 -22.15
CA LYS A 59 21.56 25.92 -23.40
C LYS A 59 22.33 27.21 -23.07
N ALA A 60 23.66 27.16 -23.22
CA ALA A 60 24.46 28.35 -23.43
C ALA A 60 24.70 28.48 -24.95
N GLY A 61 24.30 29.62 -25.52
CA GLY A 61 24.42 29.91 -26.95
C GLY A 61 23.30 30.83 -27.43
#